data_AF-A0A3D3I6I6-F1
#
_entry.id   AF-A0A3D3I6I6-F1
#
_cell.length_a   1.000
_cell.length_b   1.000
_cell.length_c   1.000
_cell.angle_alpha   90.00
_cell.angle_beta   90.00
_cell.angle_gamma   90.00
#
_symmetry.space_group_name_H-M   'P 1'
#
loop_
_entity.id
_entity.type
_entity.pdbx_description
1 polymer ?
#
loop_
_entity_poly.entity_id
_entity_poly.type
_entity_poly.pdbx_seq_one_letter_code
_entity_poly.pdbx_strand_id
1 'polypeptide(L)'
;MKLAPASLTIGLALLASVSWSQGTAADYERALSYRQAVSGKVLNANLSINWHPKGGVWYRAERPDQQAEFVYVTGEGRRTPLFDHQDLARKLTERLGR
;
A
#
# COMPACT_ATOMS: atom_id res chain seq x y z
N MET A 1 16.98 -30.99 49.64
CA MET A 1 18.01 -31.06 48.60
C MET A 1 18.20 -29.67 48.00
N LYS A 2 19.32 -28.99 48.31
CA LYS A 2 19.65 -27.69 47.71
C LYS A 2 20.22 -27.96 46.32
N LEU A 3 19.45 -27.69 45.27
CA LEU A 3 19.94 -27.74 43.89
C LEU A 3 21.09 -26.72 43.77
N ALA A 4 22.27 -27.18 43.35
CA ALA A 4 23.43 -26.30 43.18
C ALA A 4 23.11 -25.23 42.11
N PRO A 5 23.52 -23.96 42.31
CA PRO A 5 23.24 -22.89 41.36
C PRO A 5 23.77 -23.22 39.96
N ALA A 6 24.89 -23.95 39.87
CA ALA A 6 25.45 -24.44 38.62
C ALA A 6 24.52 -25.37 37.82
N SER A 7 23.71 -26.20 38.49
CA SER A 7 22.76 -27.11 37.83
C SER A 7 21.56 -26.35 37.23
N LEU A 8 21.17 -25.22 37.83
CA LEU A 8 20.12 -24.35 37.32
C LEU A 8 20.59 -23.58 36.08
N THR A 9 21.84 -23.10 36.06
CA THR A 9 22.42 -22.37 34.92
C THR A 9 22.61 -23.25 33.70
N ILE A 10 23.06 -24.49 33.88
CA ILE A 10 23.24 -25.46 32.79
C ILE A 10 21.87 -25.84 32.18
N GLY A 11 20.85 -26.05 33.00
CA GLY A 11 19.49 -26.32 32.53
C GLY A 11 18.91 -25.19 31.68
N LEU A 12 19.16 -23.93 32.06
CA LEU A 12 18.67 -22.75 31.32
C LEU A 12 19.35 -22.60 29.95
N ALA A 13 20.65 -22.93 29.83
CA ALA A 13 21.39 -22.89 28.57
C ALA A 13 20.94 -23.99 27.57
N LEU A 14 20.55 -25.17 28.08
CA LEU A 14 20.03 -26.26 27.26
C LEU A 14 18.62 -25.98 26.72
N LEU A 15 17.81 -25.21 27.45
CA LEU A 15 16.48 -24.76 26.96
C LEU A 15 16.60 -23.69 25.87
N ALA A 16 17.65 -22.87 25.88
CA ALA A 16 17.89 -21.86 24.85
C ALA A 16 18.25 -22.46 23.48
N SER A 17 18.83 -23.66 23.44
CA SER A 17 19.23 -24.35 22.19
C SER A 17 18.07 -25.04 21.48
N VAL A 18 16.92 -25.21 22.14
CA VAL A 18 15.66 -25.68 21.52
C VAL A 18 14.78 -24.49 21.10
N SER A 19 15.31 -23.27 21.14
CA SER A 19 14.62 -22.11 20.58
C SER A 19 14.73 -22.15 19.06
N TRP A 20 13.64 -22.54 18.38
CA TRP A 20 13.45 -22.45 16.92
C TRP A 20 13.33 -20.97 16.47
N SER A 21 14.27 -20.13 16.92
CA SER A 21 14.27 -18.68 16.71
C SER A 21 15.18 -18.22 15.57
N GLN A 22 15.84 -19.16 14.89
CA GLN A 22 16.57 -18.89 13.66
C GLN A 22 15.60 -19.15 12.50
N GLY A 23 15.00 -18.10 11.95
CA GLY A 23 14.15 -18.21 10.76
C GLY A 23 14.87 -19.00 9.67
N THR A 24 14.18 -19.95 9.04
CA THR A 24 14.78 -20.79 8.00
C THR A 24 14.96 -19.97 6.72
N ALA A 25 15.83 -20.44 5.80
CA ALA A 25 15.95 -19.82 4.48
C ALA A 25 14.57 -19.69 3.77
N ALA A 26 13.71 -20.71 3.92
CA ALA A 26 12.35 -20.70 3.39
C ALA A 26 11.45 -19.63 4.03
N ASP A 27 11.66 -19.27 5.29
CA ASP A 27 10.91 -18.20 5.96
C ASP A 27 11.30 -16.82 5.40
N TYR A 28 12.59 -16.61 5.13
CA TYR A 28 13.08 -15.39 4.49
C TYR A 28 12.59 -15.28 3.04
N GLU A 29 12.61 -16.36 2.27
CA GLU A 29 12.04 -16.38 0.92
C GLU A 29 10.55 -16.02 0.92
N ARG A 30 9.79 -16.59 1.87
CA ARG A 30 8.37 -16.25 2.04
C ARG A 30 8.18 -14.78 2.42
N ALA A 31 8.98 -14.26 3.35
CA ALA A 31 8.94 -12.86 3.73
C ALA A 31 9.23 -11.91 2.54
N LEU A 32 10.18 -12.27 1.67
CA LEU A 32 10.48 -11.52 0.45
C LEU A 32 9.31 -11.54 -0.54
N SER A 33 8.65 -12.68 -0.72
CA SER A 33 7.48 -12.83 -1.60
C SER A 33 6.24 -12.08 -1.09
N TYR A 34 6.15 -11.83 0.22
CA TYR A 34 4.97 -11.22 0.83
C TYR A 34 4.64 -9.83 0.26
N ARG A 35 5.68 -9.01 -0.01
CA ARG A 35 5.48 -7.69 -0.64
C ARG A 35 4.77 -7.81 -1.99
N GLN A 36 5.15 -8.78 -2.82
CA GLN A 36 4.51 -8.99 -4.12
C GLN A 36 3.05 -9.40 -3.96
N ALA A 37 2.74 -10.27 -2.98
CA ALA A 37 1.39 -10.75 -2.73
C ALA A 37 0.41 -9.67 -2.26
N VAL A 38 0.90 -8.57 -1.67
CA VAL A 38 0.07 -7.48 -1.14
C VAL A 38 0.19 -6.16 -1.92
N SER A 39 1.16 -6.05 -2.81
CA SER A 39 1.36 -4.84 -3.63
C SER A 39 0.15 -4.58 -4.53
N GLY A 40 -0.19 -3.30 -4.72
CA GLY A 40 -1.30 -2.89 -5.59
C GLY A 40 -2.71 -3.15 -5.05
N LYS A 41 -2.86 -3.69 -3.83
CA LYS A 41 -4.18 -3.92 -3.21
C LYS A 41 -4.81 -2.66 -2.60
N VAL A 42 -3.98 -1.68 -2.26
CA VAL A 42 -4.44 -0.38 -1.72
C VAL A 42 -4.42 0.63 -2.84
N LEU A 43 -5.59 1.13 -3.22
CA LEU A 43 -5.72 2.22 -4.19
C LEU A 43 -5.50 3.57 -3.52
N ASN A 44 -4.95 4.53 -4.25
CA ASN A 44 -4.78 5.92 -3.80
C ASN A 44 -3.86 6.03 -2.56
N ALA A 45 -2.91 5.10 -2.40
CA ALA A 45 -1.98 5.09 -1.26
C ALA A 45 -1.02 6.31 -1.27
N ASN A 46 -0.76 6.87 -2.46
CA ASN A 46 0.08 8.05 -2.63
C ASN A 46 -0.64 9.04 -3.55
N LEU A 47 -1.37 9.99 -2.96
CA LEU A 47 -2.13 11.00 -3.67
C LEU A 47 -1.33 12.29 -3.83
N SER A 48 -1.17 12.73 -5.08
CA SER A 48 -0.69 14.07 -5.38
C SER A 48 -1.89 15.01 -5.54
N ILE A 49 -1.96 16.01 -4.66
CA ILE A 49 -3.07 16.96 -4.58
C ILE A 49 -2.67 18.27 -5.28
N ASN A 50 -3.56 18.77 -6.13
CA ASN A 50 -3.40 20.05 -6.81
C ASN A 50 -4.46 21.03 -6.33
N TRP A 51 -4.08 22.26 -6.01
CA TRP A 51 -5.01 23.31 -5.63
C TRP A 51 -5.69 23.89 -6.86
N HIS A 52 -7.01 24.07 -6.77
CA HIS A 52 -7.77 24.69 -7.85
C HIS A 52 -7.92 26.21 -7.60
N PRO A 53 -7.78 27.08 -8.62
CA PRO A 53 -7.78 28.54 -8.42
C PRO A 53 -9.08 29.10 -7.84
N LYS A 54 -10.21 28.42 -8.03
CA LYS A 54 -11.53 28.82 -7.51
C LYS A 54 -11.83 28.27 -6.11
N GLY A 55 -10.80 27.78 -5.41
CA GLY A 55 -10.93 27.02 -4.17
C GLY A 55 -11.08 25.52 -4.43
N GLY A 56 -10.92 24.72 -3.39
CA GLY A 56 -10.93 23.25 -3.48
C GLY A 56 -9.63 22.66 -4.03
N VAL A 57 -9.62 21.34 -4.17
CA VAL A 57 -8.47 20.57 -4.66
C VAL A 57 -8.91 19.57 -5.71
N TRP A 58 -7.99 19.18 -6.58
CA TRP A 58 -8.20 18.04 -7.47
C TRP A 58 -7.01 17.10 -7.45
N TYR A 59 -7.27 15.82 -7.73
CA TYR A 59 -6.25 14.79 -7.77
C TYR A 59 -6.60 13.72 -8.79
N ARG A 60 -5.58 12.99 -9.24
CA ARG A 60 -5.74 11.77 -10.05
C ARG A 60 -5.93 10.60 -9.09
N ALA A 61 -7.13 10.04 -9.08
CA ALA A 61 -7.48 8.89 -8.29
C ALA A 61 -7.23 7.59 -9.06
N GLU A 62 -6.61 6.62 -8.40
CA GLU A 62 -6.51 5.25 -8.85
C GLU A 62 -7.84 4.54 -8.68
N ARG A 63 -8.19 3.74 -9.70
CA ARG A 63 -9.37 2.88 -9.76
C ARG A 63 -8.93 1.44 -10.05
N PRO A 64 -9.82 0.44 -9.84
CA PRO A 64 -9.57 -0.92 -10.29
C PRO A 64 -9.18 -0.97 -11.78
N ASP A 65 -8.50 -2.05 -12.17
CA ASP A 65 -8.10 -2.31 -13.56
C ASP A 65 -7.19 -1.23 -14.20
N GLN A 66 -6.33 -0.62 -13.39
CA GLN A 66 -5.39 0.45 -13.81
C GLN A 66 -6.07 1.70 -14.37
N GLN A 67 -7.37 1.86 -14.14
CA GLN A 67 -8.10 3.05 -14.55
C GLN A 67 -7.72 4.24 -13.66
N ALA A 68 -7.87 5.44 -14.22
CA ALA A 68 -7.66 6.69 -13.51
C ALA A 68 -8.86 7.60 -13.65
N GLU A 69 -9.26 8.20 -12.54
CA GLU A 69 -10.31 9.22 -12.49
C GLU A 69 -9.73 10.54 -11.99
N PHE A 70 -10.04 11.65 -12.64
CA PHE A 70 -9.69 12.96 -12.12
C PHE A 70 -10.83 13.45 -11.23
N VAL A 71 -10.57 13.63 -9.94
CA VAL A 71 -11.57 13.99 -8.94
C VAL A 71 -11.32 15.41 -8.47
N TYR A 72 -12.37 16.23 -8.44
CA TYR A 72 -12.40 17.52 -7.79
C TYR A 72 -13.08 17.42 -6.43
N VAL A 73 -12.57 18.15 -5.45
CA VAL A 73 -13.10 18.23 -4.10
C VAL A 73 -13.28 19.69 -3.72
N THR A 74 -14.50 20.07 -3.36
CA THR A 74 -14.81 21.43 -2.90
C THR A 74 -14.20 21.70 -1.52
N GLY A 75 -14.17 22.97 -1.08
CA GLY A 75 -13.71 23.32 0.27
C GLY A 75 -14.54 22.67 1.38
N GLU A 76 -15.80 22.34 1.10
CA GLU A 76 -16.73 21.64 2.00
C GLU A 76 -16.58 20.11 1.93
N GLY A 77 -15.63 19.59 1.14
CA GLY A 77 -15.35 18.17 1.04
C GLY A 77 -16.23 17.38 0.06
N ARG A 78 -17.06 18.05 -0.76
CA ARG A 78 -17.87 17.35 -1.78
C ARG A 78 -17.00 16.91 -2.94
N ARG A 79 -17.14 15.65 -3.36
CA ARG A 79 -16.33 15.05 -4.44
C ARG A 79 -17.14 14.93 -5.72
N THR A 80 -16.57 15.33 -6.84
CA THR A 80 -17.16 15.20 -8.17
C THR A 80 -16.07 14.84 -9.19
N PRO A 81 -16.40 14.21 -10.32
CA PRO A 81 -15.49 14.15 -11.46
C PRO A 81 -15.04 15.57 -11.83
N LEU A 82 -13.75 15.73 -12.14
CA LEU A 82 -13.18 17.02 -12.55
C LEU A 82 -13.71 17.43 -13.94
N PHE A 83 -13.96 16.46 -14.81
CA PHE A 83 -14.56 16.61 -16.13
C PHE A 83 -15.25 15.30 -16.57
N ASP A 84 -16.03 15.35 -17.65
CA ASP A 84 -16.59 14.15 -18.29
C ASP A 84 -15.53 13.49 -19.17
N HIS A 85 -15.11 12.28 -18.78
CA HIS A 85 -14.06 11.54 -19.47
C HIS A 85 -14.49 11.07 -20.88
N GLN A 86 -15.76 10.72 -21.06
CA GLN A 86 -16.28 10.25 -22.34
C GLN A 86 -16.40 11.40 -23.33
N ASP A 87 -16.90 12.55 -22.87
CA ASP A 87 -16.98 13.76 -23.69
C ASP A 87 -15.58 14.25 -24.08
N LEU A 88 -14.62 14.22 -23.16
CA LEU A 88 -13.23 14.59 -23.45
C LEU A 88 -12.62 13.65 -24.51
N ALA A 89 -12.75 12.33 -24.33
CA ALA A 89 -12.21 11.36 -25.26
C ALA A 89 -12.80 11.56 -26.67
N ARG A 90 -14.12 11.70 -26.78
CA ARG A 90 -14.81 11.99 -28.04
C ARG A 90 -14.26 13.25 -28.71
N LYS A 91 -14.20 14.37 -27.98
CA LYS A 91 -13.71 15.65 -28.52
C LYS A 91 -12.24 15.59 -28.93
N LEU A 92 -11.41 14.86 -28.20
CA LEU A 92 -10.01 14.64 -28.56
C LEU A 92 -9.90 13.83 -29.86
N THR A 93 -10.66 12.75 -30.00
CA THR A 93 -10.68 11.95 -31.23
C THR A 93 -11.19 12.74 -32.43
N GLU A 94 -12.25 13.53 -32.27
CA GLU A 94 -12.76 14.43 -33.32
C GLU A 94 -11.72 15.45 -33.78
N ARG A 95 -10.92 15.99 -32.86
CA ARG A 95 -9.93 17.04 -33.15
C ARG A 95 -8.59 16.50 -33.64
N LEU A 96 -8.18 15.33 -33.17
CA LEU A 96 -6.87 14.74 -33.46
C LEU A 96 -6.93 13.64 -34.53
N GLY A 97 -8.13 13.20 -34.92
CA GLY A 97 -8.33 12.19 -35.96
C GLY A 97 -7.85 10.78 -35.58
N ARG A 98 -7.66 10.51 -34.29
CA ARG A 98 -7.23 9.22 -33.73
C ARG A 98 -7.84 9.02 -32.34
#